data_AF-A0AAV6TT06-F1
#
_entry.id   AF-A0AAV6TT06-F1
#
_cell.length_a   1.000
_cell.length_b   1.000
_cell.length_c   1.000
_cell.angle_alpha   90.00
_cell.angle_beta   90.00
_cell.angle_gamma   90.00
#
_symmetry.space_group_name_H-M   'P 1'
#
loop_
_entity.id
_entity.type
_entity.pdbx_description
1 polymer ?
#
loop_
_entity_poly.entity_id
_entity_poly.type
_entity_poly.pdbx_seq_one_letter_code
_entity_poly.pdbx_strand_id
1 'polypeptide(L)'
;MPLQLNYELLQLPNGSVEAHGILRMPGDGSCLFSSLSQLVYGDISHSTQMRFLLTEHILTNWERLGVFTCDRKGSQYNDAICYAADMSKLTTFGSAAELMAAAEIFPFTFEVYQEGKLKARFESSNRGPARRLRFTGLDVSGHYDAFTPFESATSKNFVAQNLPFGDIVEQHFNTVGHVNKVQEGRCERKYDCSLKQPPKKRPKHECDALSQIVTSNVVKQIYHVDDQVSQKQICKKVI
;
A
#
# COMPACT_ATOMS: atom_id res chain seq x y z
N MET A 1 -34.96 8.83 1.67
CA MET A 1 -33.54 8.63 1.29
C MET A 1 -33.01 7.49 2.15
N PRO A 2 -32.48 6.39 1.56
CA PRO A 2 -31.96 5.29 2.36
C PRO A 2 -30.79 5.80 3.20
N LEU A 3 -30.79 5.44 4.49
CA LEU A 3 -29.70 5.69 5.42
C LEU A 3 -28.43 5.06 4.81
N GLN A 4 -27.48 5.89 4.43
CA GLN A 4 -26.19 5.43 3.95
C GLN A 4 -25.49 4.80 5.15
N LEU A 5 -25.46 3.47 5.20
CA LEU A 5 -24.80 2.73 6.27
C LEU A 5 -23.32 3.15 6.26
N ASN A 6 -22.85 3.74 7.35
CA ASN A 6 -21.45 4.12 7.54
C ASN A 6 -20.59 2.90 7.95
N TYR A 7 -20.92 1.72 7.42
CA TYR A 7 -20.19 0.49 7.65
C TYR A 7 -20.22 -0.39 6.41
N GLU A 8 -19.30 -1.34 6.34
CA GLU A 8 -19.20 -2.36 5.29
C GLU A 8 -18.99 -3.74 5.94
N LEU A 9 -19.53 -4.79 5.33
CA LEU A 9 -19.26 -6.16 5.74
C LEU A 9 -18.01 -6.66 5.01
N LEU A 10 -16.97 -7.02 5.75
CA LEU A 10 -15.70 -7.49 5.21
C LEU A 10 -15.60 -9.01 5.31
N GLN A 11 -15.22 -9.66 4.21
CA GLN A 11 -14.83 -11.07 4.17
C GLN A 11 -13.37 -11.19 4.63
N LEU A 12 -13.17 -11.60 5.87
CA LEU A 12 -11.84 -11.70 6.47
C LEU A 12 -11.07 -12.94 5.97
N PRO A 13 -9.72 -12.94 6.06
CA PRO A 13 -8.89 -14.06 5.59
C PRO A 13 -9.20 -15.42 6.25
N ASN A 14 -9.75 -15.40 7.46
CA ASN A 14 -10.18 -16.60 8.20
C ASN A 14 -11.56 -17.13 7.76
N GLY A 15 -12.21 -16.49 6.78
CA GLY A 15 -13.54 -16.83 6.29
C GLY A 15 -14.70 -16.19 7.07
N SER A 16 -14.45 -15.44 8.15
CA SER A 16 -15.50 -14.72 8.86
C SER A 16 -15.98 -13.50 8.06
N VAL A 17 -17.21 -13.06 8.33
CA VAL A 17 -17.75 -11.81 7.82
C VAL A 17 -17.99 -10.87 8.98
N GLU A 18 -17.34 -9.70 8.97
CA GLU A 18 -17.38 -8.76 10.09
C GLU A 18 -17.74 -7.35 9.63
N ALA A 19 -18.62 -6.69 10.36
CA ALA A 19 -18.96 -5.29 10.12
C ALA A 19 -17.80 -4.38 10.56
N HIS A 20 -17.47 -3.42 9.71
CA HIS A 20 -16.45 -2.40 9.97
C HIS A 20 -17.00 -1.02 9.64
N GLY A 21 -16.84 -0.07 10.56
CA GLY A 21 -17.17 1.34 10.32
C GLY A 21 -16.23 1.96 9.30
N ILE A 22 -16.74 2.85 8.46
CA ILE A 22 -15.95 3.57 7.46
C ILE A 22 -15.60 4.95 7.99
N LEU A 23 -14.30 5.22 8.18
CA LEU A 23 -13.80 6.56 8.47
C LEU A 23 -13.32 7.23 7.19
N ARG A 24 -14.08 8.23 6.74
CA ARG A 24 -13.86 8.91 5.46
C ARG A 24 -12.64 9.81 5.47
N MET A 25 -11.79 9.67 4.45
CA MET A 25 -10.61 10.53 4.29
C MET A 25 -10.88 11.70 3.34
N PRO A 26 -10.15 12.81 3.49
CA PRO A 26 -10.18 13.90 2.50
C PRO A 26 -9.81 13.42 1.09
N GLY A 27 -10.58 13.85 0.09
CA GLY A 27 -10.37 13.54 -1.33
C GLY A 27 -9.34 14.43 -2.04
N ASP A 28 -8.25 14.81 -1.37
CA ASP A 28 -7.26 15.79 -1.85
C ASP A 28 -6.02 15.16 -2.51
N GLY A 29 -6.04 13.84 -2.70
CA GLY A 29 -4.92 13.06 -3.22
C GLY A 29 -3.93 12.56 -2.15
N SER A 30 -4.09 12.96 -0.89
CA SER A 30 -3.36 12.40 0.26
C SER A 30 -4.09 11.25 0.97
N CYS A 31 -5.26 10.84 0.48
CA CYS A 31 -6.14 9.87 1.15
C CYS A 31 -5.46 8.57 1.62
N LEU A 32 -4.48 8.03 0.88
CA LEU A 32 -3.70 6.86 1.34
C LEU A 32 -2.91 7.19 2.61
N PHE A 33 -2.15 8.28 2.58
CA PHE A 33 -1.31 8.70 3.70
C PHE A 33 -2.15 9.10 4.92
N SER A 34 -3.32 9.73 4.70
CA SER A 34 -4.27 10.01 5.79
C SER A 34 -4.88 8.75 6.38
N SER A 35 -5.25 7.78 5.54
CA SER A 35 -5.73 6.48 6.02
C SER A 35 -4.68 5.76 6.86
N LEU A 36 -3.42 5.73 6.38
CA LEU A 36 -2.31 5.12 7.11
C LEU A 36 -2.02 5.86 8.41
N SER A 37 -1.98 7.20 8.38
CA SER A 37 -1.81 8.03 9.57
C SER A 37 -2.87 7.75 10.62
N GLN A 38 -4.14 7.68 10.22
CA GLN A 38 -5.22 7.31 11.12
C GLN A 38 -5.05 5.89 11.69
N LEU A 39 -4.70 4.91 10.86
CA LEU A 39 -4.62 3.52 11.27
C LEU A 39 -3.43 3.24 12.21
N VAL A 40 -2.34 3.99 12.04
CA VAL A 40 -1.11 3.86 12.84
C VAL A 40 -1.16 4.73 14.09
N TYR A 41 -1.55 6.00 13.96
CA TYR A 41 -1.46 6.99 15.03
C TYR A 41 -2.80 7.41 15.64
N GLY A 42 -3.92 6.99 15.05
CA GLY A 42 -5.24 7.46 15.47
C GLY A 42 -5.57 8.89 15.04
N ASP A 43 -4.70 9.55 14.26
CA ASP A 43 -4.84 10.95 13.85
C ASP A 43 -4.36 11.14 12.40
N ILE A 44 -5.15 11.84 11.59
CA ILE A 44 -4.81 12.21 10.21
C ILE A 44 -3.81 13.37 10.13
N SER A 45 -3.58 14.12 11.21
CA SER A 45 -2.66 15.28 11.20
C SER A 45 -1.22 14.91 10.86
N HIS A 46 -0.83 13.65 11.06
CA HIS A 46 0.49 13.13 10.69
C HIS A 46 0.60 12.68 9.21
N SER A 47 -0.40 12.93 8.36
CA SER A 47 -0.41 12.50 6.93
C SER A 47 0.83 12.95 6.14
N THR A 48 1.24 14.21 6.28
CA THR A 48 2.42 14.74 5.57
C THR A 48 3.69 14.02 6.01
N GLN A 49 3.82 13.71 7.30
CA GLN A 49 5.01 13.04 7.76
C GLN A 49 4.99 11.54 7.51
N MET A 50 3.81 10.91 7.54
CA MET A 50 3.61 9.55 7.02
C MET A 50 4.10 9.47 5.58
N ARG A 51 3.71 10.43 4.72
CA ARG A 51 4.20 10.51 3.33
C ARG A 51 5.72 10.58 3.26
N PHE A 52 6.33 11.52 4.00
CA PHE A 52 7.78 11.69 4.01
C PHE A 52 8.51 10.40 4.42
N LEU A 53 8.11 9.78 5.52
CA LEU A 53 8.72 8.56 6.06
C LEU A 53 8.64 7.39 5.05
N LEU A 54 7.48 7.18 4.43
CA LEU A 54 7.30 6.11 3.45
C LEU A 54 8.10 6.37 2.18
N THR A 55 8.08 7.60 1.67
CA THR A 55 8.84 7.99 0.48
C THR A 55 10.34 7.84 0.70
N GLU A 56 10.86 8.25 1.86
CA GLU A 56 12.28 8.08 2.20
C GLU A 56 12.69 6.62 2.26
N HIS A 57 11.87 5.77 2.88
CA HIS A 57 12.11 4.32 2.91
C HIS A 57 12.15 3.72 1.51
N ILE A 58 11.23 4.13 0.63
CA ILE A 58 11.19 3.70 -0.78
C ILE A 58 12.43 4.16 -1.54
N LEU A 59 12.88 5.39 -1.34
CA LEU A 59 14.09 5.93 -1.98
C LEU A 59 15.35 5.19 -1.54
N THR A 60 15.47 4.89 -0.24
CA THR A 60 16.57 4.11 0.32
C THR A 60 16.60 2.68 -0.22
N ASN A 61 15.42 2.13 -0.54
CA ASN A 61 15.24 0.77 -1.03
C ASN A 61 14.81 0.72 -2.52
N TRP A 62 15.23 1.70 -3.31
CA TRP A 62 14.70 1.92 -4.66
C TRP A 62 14.81 0.72 -5.59
N GLU A 63 15.94 0.00 -5.55
CA GLU A 63 16.16 -1.19 -6.41
C GLU A 63 15.07 -2.25 -6.23
N ARG A 64 14.55 -2.38 -5.01
CA ARG A 64 13.53 -3.37 -4.66
C ARG A 64 12.11 -2.80 -4.74
N LEU A 65 11.90 -1.58 -4.23
CA LEU A 65 10.56 -1.00 -4.10
C LEU A 65 10.14 -0.16 -5.32
N GLY A 66 11.08 0.32 -6.13
CA GLY A 66 10.81 1.19 -7.28
C GLY A 66 9.89 0.56 -8.33
N VAL A 67 9.91 -0.77 -8.47
CA VAL A 67 9.03 -1.52 -9.39
C VAL A 67 7.54 -1.50 -9.01
N PHE A 68 7.23 -1.15 -7.77
CA PHE A 68 5.85 -1.07 -7.27
C PHE A 68 5.31 0.36 -7.22
N THR A 69 6.12 1.34 -7.58
CA THR A 69 5.70 2.74 -7.65
C THR A 69 4.84 2.95 -8.89
N CYS A 70 3.84 3.83 -8.80
CA CYS A 70 2.99 4.20 -9.93
C CYS A 70 2.74 5.71 -9.93
N ASP A 71 2.85 6.33 -11.10
CA ASP A 71 2.46 7.71 -11.34
C ASP A 71 0.93 7.84 -11.47
N ARG A 72 0.44 9.07 -11.66
CA ARG A 72 -1.00 9.36 -11.82
C ARG A 72 -1.64 8.67 -13.03
N LYS A 73 -0.85 8.27 -14.02
CA LYS A 73 -1.32 7.53 -15.22
C LYS A 73 -1.25 6.01 -15.01
N GLY A 74 -0.79 5.56 -13.84
CA GLY A 74 -0.58 4.17 -13.51
C GLY A 74 0.65 3.56 -14.16
N SER A 75 1.56 4.41 -14.65
CA SER A 75 2.85 3.98 -15.16
C SER A 75 3.88 3.96 -14.04
N GLN A 76 4.77 2.97 -14.06
CA GLN A 76 5.88 2.92 -13.12
C GLN A 76 6.78 4.15 -13.27
N TYR A 77 7.30 4.69 -12.17
CA TYR A 77 8.35 5.70 -12.23
C TYR A 77 9.64 5.10 -12.78
N ASN A 78 10.30 5.83 -13.69
CA ASN A 78 11.54 5.37 -14.33
C ASN A 78 12.75 5.42 -13.39
N ASP A 79 12.74 6.36 -12.45
CA ASP A 79 13.85 6.60 -11.53
C ASP A 79 13.38 7.25 -10.22
N ALA A 80 14.25 7.14 -9.20
CA ALA A 80 14.02 7.64 -7.85
C ALA A 80 13.84 9.16 -7.81
N ILE A 81 14.48 9.90 -8.72
CA ILE A 81 14.46 11.37 -8.72
C ILE A 81 13.08 11.87 -9.14
N CYS A 82 12.52 11.29 -10.21
CA CYS A 82 11.17 11.61 -10.68
C CYS A 82 10.13 11.26 -9.61
N TYR A 83 10.28 10.09 -8.97
CA TYR A 83 9.42 9.67 -7.88
C TYR A 83 9.49 10.64 -6.68
N ALA A 84 10.70 11.01 -6.24
CA ALA A 84 10.88 11.96 -5.13
C ALA A 84 10.26 13.33 -5.44
N ALA A 85 10.46 13.85 -6.66
CA ALA A 85 9.93 15.15 -7.08
C ALA A 85 8.40 15.17 -7.16
N ASP A 86 7.77 14.04 -7.48
CA ASP A 86 6.31 13.94 -7.44
C ASP A 86 5.80 13.73 -6.01
N MET A 87 6.44 12.87 -5.23
CA MET A 87 6.04 12.60 -3.85
C MET A 87 6.26 13.78 -2.90
N SER A 88 7.09 14.76 -3.27
CA SER A 88 7.18 16.02 -2.52
C SER A 88 5.91 16.88 -2.61
N LYS A 89 4.99 16.58 -3.54
CA LYS A 89 3.72 17.28 -3.68
C LYS A 89 2.66 16.62 -2.79
N LEU A 90 2.00 17.42 -1.96
CA LEU A 90 0.98 16.95 -1.02
C LEU A 90 -0.25 16.30 -1.68
N THR A 91 -0.44 16.45 -2.99
CA THR A 91 -1.60 15.92 -3.72
C THR A 91 -1.26 14.69 -4.57
N THR A 92 -0.01 14.23 -4.56
CA THR A 92 0.41 13.04 -5.31
C THR A 92 -0.15 11.78 -4.66
N PHE A 93 -0.77 10.92 -5.47
CA PHE A 93 -1.39 9.69 -4.99
C PHE A 93 -0.31 8.68 -4.60
N GLY A 94 -0.56 7.93 -3.54
CA GLY A 94 0.23 6.76 -3.21
C GLY A 94 -0.24 5.51 -3.95
N SER A 95 0.60 4.49 -3.92
CA SER A 95 0.52 3.25 -4.68
C SER A 95 0.80 2.04 -3.77
N ALA A 96 1.02 0.87 -4.38
CA ALA A 96 1.40 -0.34 -3.64
C ALA A 96 2.75 -0.20 -2.94
N ALA A 97 3.70 0.58 -3.50
CA ALA A 97 5.00 0.81 -2.89
C ALA A 97 4.87 1.41 -1.47
N GLU A 98 3.98 2.38 -1.28
CA GLU A 98 3.76 3.03 0.01
C GLU A 98 3.13 2.07 1.04
N LEU A 99 2.27 1.15 0.61
CA LEU A 99 1.71 0.11 1.49
C LEU A 99 2.74 -0.94 1.88
N MET A 100 3.64 -1.31 0.96
CA MET A 100 4.79 -2.19 1.26
C MET A 100 5.73 -1.53 2.25
N ALA A 101 6.10 -0.27 2.01
CA ALA A 101 6.93 0.51 2.92
C ALA A 101 6.28 0.61 4.31
N ALA A 102 4.97 0.85 4.38
CA ALA A 102 4.26 0.91 5.65
C ALA A 102 4.32 -0.42 6.41
N ALA A 103 4.11 -1.54 5.72
CA ALA A 103 4.20 -2.88 6.31
C ALA A 103 5.61 -3.24 6.80
N GLU A 104 6.65 -2.64 6.23
CA GLU A 104 8.04 -2.85 6.64
C GLU A 104 8.46 -1.96 7.81
N ILE A 105 7.96 -0.73 7.87
CA ILE A 105 8.29 0.25 8.92
C ILE A 105 7.49 -0.02 10.20
N PHE A 106 6.21 -0.34 10.07
CA PHE A 106 5.30 -0.50 11.20
C PHE A 106 5.03 -1.97 11.50
N PRO A 107 4.83 -2.34 12.78
CA PRO A 107 4.53 -3.71 13.18
C PRO A 107 3.06 -4.07 12.92
N PHE A 108 2.56 -3.81 11.71
CA PHE A 108 1.18 -4.03 11.30
C PHE A 108 1.11 -4.78 9.98
N THR A 109 0.01 -5.52 9.80
CA THR A 109 -0.39 -6.00 8.48
C THR A 109 -1.40 -5.01 7.90
N PHE A 110 -1.19 -4.54 6.67
CA PHE A 110 -2.15 -3.68 5.99
C PHE A 110 -2.97 -4.50 4.99
N GLU A 111 -4.30 -4.46 5.15
CA GLU A 111 -5.25 -5.15 4.28
C GLU A 111 -6.08 -4.12 3.51
N VAL A 112 -6.09 -4.23 2.18
CA VAL A 112 -6.90 -3.37 1.31
C VAL A 112 -8.12 -4.14 0.86
N TYR A 113 -9.29 -3.57 1.09
CA TYR A 113 -10.58 -4.14 0.73
C TYR A 113 -11.28 -3.29 -0.32
N GLN A 114 -12.01 -3.93 -1.23
CA GLN A 114 -12.90 -3.26 -2.17
C GLN A 114 -14.16 -4.10 -2.30
N GLU A 115 -15.33 -3.48 -2.07
CA GLU A 115 -16.64 -4.16 -2.12
C GLU A 115 -16.70 -5.37 -1.16
N GLY A 116 -16.23 -5.18 0.07
CA GLY A 116 -16.22 -6.18 1.13
C GLY A 116 -15.21 -7.32 0.94
N LYS A 117 -14.43 -7.31 -0.15
CA LYS A 117 -13.48 -8.39 -0.49
C LYS A 117 -12.04 -7.92 -0.33
N LEU A 118 -11.20 -8.79 0.23
CA LEU A 118 -9.77 -8.56 0.32
C LEU A 118 -9.16 -8.48 -1.09
N LYS A 119 -8.52 -7.37 -1.41
CA LYS A 119 -7.84 -7.13 -2.68
C LYS A 119 -6.34 -7.35 -2.58
N ALA A 120 -5.75 -6.87 -1.50
CA ALA A 120 -4.32 -6.99 -1.25
C ALA A 120 -4.03 -7.05 0.25
N ARG A 121 -2.94 -7.71 0.59
CA ARG A 121 -2.42 -7.83 1.96
C ARG A 121 -0.92 -7.56 1.93
N PHE A 122 -0.47 -6.66 2.78
CA PHE A 122 0.93 -6.24 2.91
C PHE A 122 1.37 -6.52 4.35
N GLU A 123 2.35 -7.40 4.51
CA GLU A 123 2.90 -7.77 5.82
C GLU A 123 4.40 -7.95 5.71
N SER A 124 5.13 -7.57 6.76
CA SER A 124 6.51 -7.99 6.97
C SER A 124 6.55 -9.37 7.63
N SER A 125 7.74 -9.94 7.77
CA SER A 125 7.99 -11.29 8.32
C SER A 125 7.39 -11.52 9.71
N ASN A 126 7.23 -10.46 10.50
CA ASN A 126 6.53 -10.50 11.78
C ASN A 126 5.06 -10.09 11.58
N ARG A 127 4.13 -11.05 11.60
CA ARG A 127 2.69 -10.78 11.48
C ARG A 127 2.21 -9.90 12.66
N GLY A 128 1.92 -8.64 12.36
CA GLY A 128 1.27 -7.70 13.28
C GLY A 128 -0.26 -7.76 13.21
N PRO A 129 -0.98 -7.01 14.06
CA PRO A 129 -2.43 -6.88 13.93
C PRO A 129 -2.80 -6.21 12.61
N ALA A 130 -3.96 -6.60 12.05
CA ALA A 130 -4.44 -6.10 10.78
C ALA A 130 -4.98 -4.66 10.90
N ARG A 131 -4.53 -3.79 10.00
CA ARG A 131 -5.02 -2.43 9.76
C ARG A 131 -5.67 -2.41 8.39
N ARG A 132 -6.94 -2.05 8.33
CA ARG A 132 -7.78 -2.26 7.15
C ARG A 132 -8.06 -0.95 6.45
N LEU A 133 -7.77 -0.91 5.17
CA LEU A 133 -8.10 0.19 4.28
C LEU A 133 -9.27 -0.20 3.38
N ARG A 134 -10.12 0.77 3.11
CA ARG A 134 -11.16 0.68 2.11
C ARG A 134 -10.67 1.35 0.84
N PHE A 135 -10.76 0.66 -0.28
CA PHE A 135 -10.45 1.21 -1.59
C PHE A 135 -11.73 1.36 -2.41
N THR A 136 -11.89 2.51 -3.05
CA THR A 136 -13.00 2.78 -3.98
C THR A 136 -12.53 3.42 -5.27
N GLY A 137 -13.21 3.16 -6.38
CA GLY A 137 -12.82 3.65 -7.70
C GLY A 137 -12.14 2.57 -8.54
N LEU A 138 -11.53 3.02 -9.65
CA LEU A 138 -10.90 2.16 -10.65
C LEU A 138 -9.38 2.34 -10.64
N ASP A 139 -8.67 1.22 -10.55
CA ASP A 139 -7.22 1.10 -10.70
C ASP A 139 -6.41 2.10 -9.85
N VAL A 140 -5.62 2.95 -10.48
CA VAL A 140 -4.69 3.89 -9.82
C VAL A 140 -5.34 5.22 -9.43
N SER A 141 -6.61 5.42 -9.79
CA SER A 141 -7.36 6.66 -9.54
C SER A 141 -8.30 6.57 -8.34
N GLY A 142 -8.22 5.47 -7.59
CA GLY A 142 -9.13 5.25 -6.48
C GLY A 142 -8.79 6.04 -5.22
N HIS A 143 -9.73 5.98 -4.30
CA HIS A 143 -9.73 6.67 -3.03
C HIS A 143 -9.62 5.67 -1.89
N TYR A 144 -8.79 6.01 -0.90
CA TYR A 144 -8.60 5.23 0.31
C TYR A 144 -9.36 5.87 1.48
N ASP A 145 -10.19 5.07 2.16
CA ASP A 145 -10.70 5.37 3.50
C ASP A 145 -10.08 4.38 4.51
N ALA A 146 -10.23 4.66 5.81
CA ALA A 146 -9.85 3.73 6.86
C ALA A 146 -11.06 2.93 7.36
N PHE A 147 -10.87 1.63 7.62
CA PHE A 147 -11.85 0.85 8.37
C PHE A 147 -11.53 0.89 9.86
N THR A 148 -12.59 0.97 10.66
CA THR A 148 -12.55 0.81 12.11
C THR A 148 -13.35 -0.44 12.49
N PRO A 149 -12.90 -1.25 13.45
CA PRO A 149 -13.74 -2.31 13.99
C PRO A 149 -15.08 -1.72 14.43
N PHE A 150 -16.18 -2.35 14.03
CA PHE A 150 -17.48 -1.91 14.50
C PHE A 150 -17.59 -2.31 15.98
N GLU A 151 -17.45 -1.35 16.90
CA GLU A 151 -17.68 -1.62 18.32
C GLU A 151 -19.16 -2.02 18.49
N SER A 152 -19.40 -3.32 18.70
CA SER A 152 -20.63 -3.72 19.38
C SER A 152 -20.66 -3.01 20.73
N ALA A 153 -21.84 -2.55 21.18
CA ALA A 153 -22.04 -1.74 22.39
C ALA A 153 -21.45 -2.32 23.71
N THR A 154 -20.81 -3.48 23.64
CA THR A 154 -20.20 -4.25 24.72
C THR A 154 -18.66 -4.19 24.79
N SER A 155 -17.93 -3.61 23.83
CA SER A 155 -16.46 -3.60 23.88
C SER A 155 -15.86 -2.20 23.73
N LYS A 156 -15.81 -1.45 24.84
CA LYS A 156 -15.15 -0.14 24.97
C LYS A 156 -13.61 -0.25 25.04
N ASN A 157 -12.96 -0.86 24.07
CA ASN A 157 -11.50 -1.02 24.08
C ASN A 157 -10.87 -0.93 22.68
N PHE A 158 -11.36 -0.09 21.76
CA PHE A 158 -10.49 0.36 20.67
C PHE A 158 -9.45 1.36 21.22
N VAL A 159 -8.37 0.82 21.79
CA VAL A 159 -7.16 1.59 22.01
C VAL A 159 -6.47 1.61 20.66
N ALA A 160 -6.57 2.74 19.94
CA ALA A 160 -5.52 3.07 18.98
C ALA A 160 -4.21 2.85 19.74
N GLN A 161 -3.38 1.92 19.25
CA GLN A 161 -2.03 1.80 19.78
C GLN A 161 -1.39 3.11 19.37
N ASN A 162 -1.52 4.13 20.22
CA ASN A 162 -0.95 5.45 20.07
C ASN A 162 0.55 5.26 20.16
N LEU A 163 1.12 4.69 19.09
CA LEU A 163 2.55 4.54 18.98
C LEU A 163 3.07 5.97 19.00
N PRO A 164 3.81 6.37 20.05
CA PRO A 164 4.29 7.73 20.15
C PRO A 164 5.13 8.00 18.91
N PHE A 165 4.68 8.99 18.14
CA PHE A 165 5.23 9.30 16.83
C PHE A 165 6.76 9.48 16.86
N GLY A 166 7.27 10.14 17.92
CA GLY A 166 8.70 10.41 18.09
C GLY A 166 9.57 9.16 18.12
N ASP A 167 9.13 8.10 18.82
CA ASP A 167 9.95 6.92 19.06
C ASP A 167 10.17 6.09 17.78
N ILE A 168 9.17 6.01 16.90
CA ILE A 168 9.28 5.24 15.64
C ILE A 168 10.18 5.98 14.65
N VAL A 169 9.98 7.29 14.54
CA VAL A 169 10.77 8.14 13.64
C VAL A 169 12.24 8.03 14.01
N GLU A 170 12.58 8.22 15.30
CA GLU A 170 13.95 8.16 15.77
C GLU A 170 14.59 6.78 15.58
N GLN A 171 13.86 5.69 15.84
CA GLN A 171 14.35 4.33 15.58
C GLN A 171 14.61 4.06 14.09
N HIS A 172 13.73 4.52 13.20
CA HIS A 172 13.92 4.34 11.76
C HIS A 172 15.14 5.12 11.27
N PHE A 173 15.26 6.41 11.64
CA PHE A 173 16.40 7.25 11.27
C PHE A 173 17.72 6.72 11.82
N ASN A 174 17.76 6.19 13.05
CA ASN A 174 18.97 5.60 13.62
C ASN A 174 19.41 4.32 12.88
N THR A 175 18.47 3.56 12.34
CA THR A 175 18.76 2.33 11.58
C THR A 175 19.24 2.66 10.16
N VAL A 176 18.64 3.67 9.52
CA VAL A 176 18.96 4.10 8.15
C VAL A 176 20.24 4.96 8.10
N GLY A 177 20.53 5.73 9.16
CA GLY A 177 21.69 6.62 9.25
C GLY A 177 23.07 5.95 9.16
N HIS A 178 23.14 4.62 9.15
CA HIS A 178 24.38 3.88 8.89
C HIS A 178 24.60 3.50 7.42
N VAL A 179 23.61 3.71 6.55
CA VAL A 179 23.65 3.29 5.14
C VAL A 179 23.53 4.52 4.23
N ASN A 180 24.68 4.98 3.77
CA ASN A 180 24.94 5.87 2.61
C ASN A 180 24.94 7.40 2.81
N LYS A 181 26.15 7.97 2.73
CA LYS A 181 26.39 9.28 2.11
C LYS A 181 25.90 9.22 0.65
N VAL A 182 24.69 9.68 0.39
CA VAL A 182 24.26 9.99 -0.97
C VAL A 182 25.11 11.17 -1.46
N GLN A 183 25.87 10.96 -2.54
CA GLN A 183 26.61 12.04 -3.19
C GLN A 183 25.63 13.11 -3.66
N GLU A 184 25.77 14.33 -3.13
CA GLU A 184 25.08 15.53 -3.60
C GLU A 184 25.50 15.85 -5.03
N GLY A 185 24.88 15.21 -6.00
CA GLY A 185 24.91 15.59 -7.39
C GLY A 185 24.02 16.82 -7.59
N ARG A 186 24.63 18.00 -7.65
CA ARG A 186 23.96 19.28 -7.94
C ARG A 186 23.14 19.18 -9.24
N CYS A 187 21.83 19.10 -9.13
CA CYS A 187 20.92 19.06 -10.29
C CYS A 187 20.59 20.48 -10.77
N GLU A 188 21.45 21.08 -11.60
CA GLU A 188 21.18 22.34 -12.32
C GLU A 188 20.52 22.12 -13.69
N ARG A 189 19.60 21.15 -13.80
CA ARG A 189 18.80 20.98 -15.02
C ARG A 189 17.32 21.07 -14.69
N LYS A 190 16.68 22.09 -15.25
CA LYS A 190 15.22 22.21 -15.35
C LYS A 190 14.70 21.02 -16.16
N TYR A 191 14.45 19.89 -15.50
CA TYR A 191 13.82 18.75 -16.14
C TYR A 191 12.33 19.00 -16.22
N ASP A 192 11.85 19.34 -17.42
CA ASP A 192 10.46 19.18 -17.75
C ASP A 192 10.18 17.68 -17.87
N CYS A 193 9.58 17.10 -16.84
CA CYS A 193 9.16 15.69 -16.79
C CYS A 193 8.08 15.35 -17.85
N SER A 194 7.70 16.32 -18.71
CA SER A 194 6.72 16.17 -19.79
C SER A 194 7.32 15.83 -21.16
N LEU A 195 8.64 15.67 -21.29
CA LEU A 195 9.24 15.39 -22.61
C LEU A 195 9.08 13.92 -23.03
N LYS A 196 8.14 13.71 -23.96
CA LYS A 196 7.91 12.47 -24.71
C LYS A 196 9.22 11.96 -25.34
N GLN A 197 9.67 10.78 -24.95
CA GLN A 197 10.58 9.99 -25.78
C GLN A 197 9.78 9.22 -26.85
N PRO A 198 10.35 8.94 -28.03
CA PRO A 198 9.64 8.27 -29.12
C PRO A 198 9.26 6.83 -28.74
N PRO A 199 8.15 6.29 -29.28
CA PRO A 199 7.57 5.05 -28.82
C PRO A 199 8.45 3.86 -29.24
N LYS A 200 9.06 3.18 -28.25
CA LYS A 200 9.42 1.77 -28.43
C LYS A 200 8.11 1.00 -28.51
N LYS A 201 7.73 0.56 -29.71
CA LYS A 201 6.58 -0.32 -29.92
C LYS A 201 6.75 -1.59 -29.06
N ARG A 202 6.01 -1.66 -27.96
CA ARG A 202 5.71 -2.92 -27.26
C ARG A 202 4.22 -3.21 -27.42
N PRO A 203 3.82 -4.49 -27.49
CA PRO A 203 2.44 -4.87 -27.72
C PRO A 203 1.54 -4.31 -26.62
N LYS A 204 0.48 -3.62 -27.03
CA LYS A 204 -0.61 -3.16 -26.18
C LYS A 204 -1.46 -4.38 -25.82
N HIS A 205 -1.16 -5.05 -24.72
CA HIS A 205 -2.08 -5.93 -23.95
C HIS A 205 -1.27 -6.67 -22.88
N GLU A 206 -0.77 -5.98 -21.85
CA GLU A 206 -0.03 -6.68 -20.77
C GLU A 206 0.03 -5.93 -19.41
N CYS A 207 -0.90 -5.01 -19.11
CA CYS A 207 -1.03 -4.46 -17.75
C CYS A 207 -2.09 -5.20 -16.92
N ASP A 208 -3.16 -5.70 -17.55
CA ASP A 208 -4.20 -6.46 -16.85
C ASP A 208 -3.68 -7.81 -16.31
N ALA A 209 -2.70 -8.39 -17.00
CA ALA A 209 -2.09 -9.66 -16.60
C ALA A 209 -1.06 -9.50 -15.49
N LEU A 210 -0.29 -8.41 -15.43
CA LEU A 210 0.75 -8.26 -14.40
C LEU A 210 0.17 -7.92 -13.02
N SER A 211 -0.97 -7.23 -12.94
CA SER A 211 -1.73 -7.06 -11.69
C SER A 211 -2.27 -8.39 -11.13
N GLN A 212 -2.66 -9.32 -12.00
CA GLN A 212 -3.15 -10.67 -11.61
C GLN A 212 -2.03 -11.73 -11.51
N ILE A 213 -0.86 -11.51 -12.12
CA ILE A 213 0.28 -12.44 -12.09
C ILE A 213 1.23 -12.12 -10.94
N VAL A 214 1.34 -10.85 -10.52
CA VAL A 214 2.11 -10.48 -9.31
C VAL A 214 1.48 -11.09 -8.05
N THR A 215 0.18 -11.41 -8.04
CA THR A 215 -0.47 -12.14 -6.94
C THR A 215 -0.24 -13.66 -6.97
N SER A 216 0.23 -14.25 -8.09
CA SER A 216 0.32 -15.73 -8.22
C SER A 216 1.76 -16.27 -8.31
N ASN A 217 2.69 -15.56 -8.97
CA ASN A 217 4.01 -16.15 -9.28
C ASN A 217 5.21 -15.53 -8.54
N VAL A 218 5.10 -14.31 -7.99
CA VAL A 218 6.18 -13.73 -7.17
C VAL A 218 6.03 -14.12 -5.68
N VAL A 219 4.80 -14.37 -5.22
CA VAL A 219 4.52 -14.78 -3.82
C VAL A 219 5.01 -16.21 -3.54
N LYS A 220 5.09 -17.09 -4.55
CA LYS A 220 5.50 -18.50 -4.37
C LYS A 220 7.01 -18.71 -4.20
N GLN A 221 7.85 -17.73 -4.52
CA GLN A 221 9.31 -17.89 -4.37
C GLN A 221 9.88 -17.34 -3.07
N ILE A 222 9.09 -16.68 -2.23
CA ILE A 222 9.59 -16.05 -0.99
C ILE A 222 9.01 -16.69 0.29
N TYR A 223 7.97 -17.54 0.21
CA TYR A 223 7.44 -18.22 1.39
C TYR A 223 7.14 -19.70 1.11
N HIS A 224 7.82 -20.59 1.84
CA HIS A 224 7.47 -22.00 1.94
C HIS A 224 6.05 -22.14 2.52
N VAL A 225 5.18 -22.79 1.76
CA VAL A 225 3.95 -23.40 2.29
C VAL A 225 4.10 -24.90 2.03
N ASP A 226 4.31 -25.65 3.10
CA ASP A 226 4.12 -27.10 3.10
C ASP A 226 2.64 -27.38 2.85
N ASP A 227 2.33 -28.05 1.74
CA ASP A 227 1.05 -28.73 1.59
C ASP A 227 1.24 -30.05 0.83
N GLN A 228 1.48 -31.11 1.61
CA GLN A 228 1.44 -32.51 1.18
C GLN A 228 0.03 -33.04 1.37
N VAL A 229 -0.90 -32.83 0.43
CA VAL A 229 -2.07 -33.72 0.27
C VAL A 229 -2.52 -33.82 -1.21
N SER A 230 -2.06 -34.89 -1.86
CA SER A 230 -2.79 -35.75 -2.82
C SER A 230 -3.52 -35.11 -4.02
N GLN A 231 -2.83 -35.01 -5.17
CA GLN A 231 -3.47 -35.11 -6.49
C GLN A 231 -3.37 -36.57 -7.00
N LYS A 232 -4.53 -37.25 -7.12
CA LYS A 232 -4.69 -38.47 -7.91
C LYS A 232 -5.84 -38.26 -8.90
N GLN A 233 -5.49 -38.34 -10.19
CA GLN A 233 -6.33 -38.62 -11.37
C GLN A 233 -7.50 -37.65 -11.60
N ILE A 234 -7.64 -37.05 -12.78
CA ILE A 234 -8.23 -37.67 -13.97
C ILE A 234 -8.00 -36.71 -15.14
N CYS A 235 -7.46 -37.20 -16.26
CA CYS A 235 -7.96 -36.89 -17.61
C CYS A 235 -7.25 -37.78 -18.64
N LYS A 236 -7.96 -38.81 -19.09
CA LYS A 236 -7.66 -39.57 -20.31
C LYS A 236 -8.78 -39.33 -21.33
N LYS A 237 -8.35 -39.27 -22.59
CA LYS A 237 -9.06 -39.44 -23.86
C LYS A 237 -9.73 -38.23 -24.51
N VAL A 238 -8.97 -37.68 -25.44
CA VAL A 238 -9.37 -37.34 -26.81
C VAL A 238 -10.17 -38.50 -27.44
N ILE A 239 -11.29 -38.17 -28.08
CA ILE A 239 -11.93 -38.91 -29.17
C ILE A 239 -11.69 -38.08 -30.43
#